data_AF-A0A933YUI6-F1
#
_entry.id   AF-A0A933YUI6-F1
#
_cell.length_a   1.000
_cell.length_b   1.000
_cell.length_c   1.000
_cell.angle_alpha   90.00
_cell.angle_beta   90.00
_cell.angle_gamma   90.00
#
_symmetry.space_group_name_H-M   'P 1'
#
loop_
_entity.id
_entity.type
_entity.pdbx_description
1 polymer ?
#
loop_
_entity_poly.entity_id
_entity_poly.type
_entity_poly.pdbx_seq_one_letter_code
_entity_poly.pdbx_strand_id
1 'polypeptide(L)'
;MAEFKQKHIIALRDLSKEEIELLLSTAESMREVNNRDIKKVPTLRGKTIINLFYEASTRTRTSFEIAGKRLSADTVNITTASSSTTKGETLADTALNLLAMKPDIIVMRHSVSGSHYFLAEKVNCSIINAGDGAHEHPSQGLLDMLTMKDRFGRLDGLKVAIVGDITHSRVARSNIQGLTKLGSSIFVAGPPTMMPPGVEKLGNVTVCANMKEAIQDADVVMMLRIQQERQGKTLMP
;
A
#
# COMPACT_ATOMS: atom_id res chain seq x y z
N MET A 1 17.96 -12.05 -14.41
CA MET A 1 16.76 -11.90 -13.57
C MET A 1 16.73 -10.47 -13.05
N ALA A 2 15.56 -9.84 -12.98
CA ALA A 2 15.45 -8.52 -12.36
C ALA A 2 15.88 -8.61 -10.89
N GLU A 3 16.66 -7.62 -10.43
CA GLU A 3 17.13 -7.52 -9.05
C GLU A 3 16.29 -6.47 -8.32
N PHE A 4 15.83 -6.79 -7.12
CA PHE A 4 15.14 -5.83 -6.26
C PHE A 4 16.16 -4.94 -5.56
N LYS A 5 16.13 -3.62 -5.82
CA LYS A 5 17.18 -2.70 -5.35
C LYS A 5 16.76 -1.85 -4.16
N GLN A 6 15.46 -1.80 -3.87
CA GLN A 6 14.95 -0.97 -2.79
C GLN A 6 15.20 -1.58 -1.42
N LYS A 7 15.66 -0.74 -0.49
CA LYS A 7 15.71 -1.09 0.94
C LYS A 7 14.34 -0.98 1.61
N HIS A 8 13.50 -0.06 1.13
CA HIS A 8 12.20 0.24 1.73
C HIS A 8 11.09 0.15 0.68
N ILE A 9 9.88 -0.20 1.11
CA ILE A 9 8.67 -0.15 0.28
C ILE A 9 7.74 0.88 0.91
N ILE A 10 7.91 2.15 0.53
CA ILE A 10 7.13 3.27 1.09
C ILE A 10 6.03 3.72 0.11
N ALA A 11 6.35 3.87 -1.18
CA ALA A 11 5.40 4.30 -2.21
C ALA A 11 5.62 3.53 -3.52
N LEU A 12 4.57 3.36 -4.33
CA LEU A 12 4.71 2.71 -5.65
C LEU A 12 5.41 3.59 -6.67
N ARG A 13 5.39 4.92 -6.50
CA ARG A 13 6.26 5.83 -7.27
C ARG A 13 7.75 5.56 -7.09
N ASP A 14 8.16 4.94 -5.98
CA ASP A 14 9.59 4.68 -5.70
C ASP A 14 10.08 3.38 -6.38
N LEU A 15 9.18 2.50 -6.82
CA LEU A 15 9.52 1.22 -7.47
C LEU A 15 9.62 1.35 -8.99
N SER A 16 10.58 0.68 -9.63
CA SER A 16 10.60 0.56 -11.10
C SER A 16 9.48 -0.38 -11.61
N LYS A 17 9.21 -0.35 -12.92
CA LYS A 17 8.29 -1.31 -13.56
C LYS A 17 8.72 -2.75 -13.28
N GLU A 18 10.01 -3.02 -13.47
CA GLU A 18 10.62 -4.34 -13.30
C GLU A 18 10.57 -4.80 -11.84
N GLU A 19 10.74 -3.88 -10.88
CA GLU A 19 10.60 -4.18 -9.45
C GLU A 19 9.15 -4.54 -9.09
N ILE A 20 8.16 -3.83 -9.65
CA ILE A 20 6.74 -4.17 -9.45
C ILE A 20 6.44 -5.55 -10.06
N GLU A 21 6.87 -5.82 -11.29
CA GLU A 21 6.68 -7.12 -11.96
C GLU A 21 7.37 -8.27 -11.19
N LEU A 22 8.55 -8.03 -10.62
CA LEU A 22 9.24 -8.98 -9.75
C LEU A 22 8.44 -9.28 -8.48
N LEU A 23 7.87 -8.27 -7.84
CA LEU A 23 7.00 -8.47 -6.67
C LEU A 23 5.74 -9.27 -7.02
N LEU A 24 5.10 -8.96 -8.15
CA LEU A 24 3.90 -9.67 -8.61
C LEU A 24 4.19 -11.14 -8.92
N SER A 25 5.27 -11.43 -9.67
CA SER A 25 5.67 -12.81 -9.99
C SER A 25 6.12 -13.61 -8.76
N THR A 26 6.77 -12.95 -7.80
CA THR A 26 7.10 -13.56 -6.51
C THR A 26 5.82 -13.89 -5.72
N ALA A 27 4.84 -12.98 -5.72
CA ALA A 27 3.56 -13.21 -5.06
C ALA A 27 2.79 -14.40 -5.67
N GLU A 28 2.79 -14.53 -7.00
CA GLU A 28 2.22 -15.69 -7.72
C GLU A 28 2.86 -17.00 -7.25
N SER A 29 4.19 -17.07 -7.21
CA SER A 29 4.93 -18.25 -6.74
C SER A 29 4.61 -18.59 -5.27
N MET A 30 4.42 -17.56 -4.43
CA MET A 30 4.08 -17.73 -3.02
C MET A 30 2.64 -18.21 -2.79
N ARG A 31 1.74 -18.18 -3.80
CA ARG A 31 0.39 -18.74 -3.66
C ARG A 31 0.42 -20.24 -3.39
N GLU A 32 1.37 -20.96 -4.00
CA GLU A 32 1.53 -22.39 -3.77
C GLU A 32 1.76 -22.73 -2.29
N VAL A 33 2.50 -21.88 -1.57
CA VAL A 33 2.75 -22.05 -0.13
C VAL A 33 1.46 -22.03 0.67
N ASN A 34 0.45 -21.26 0.23
CA ASN A 34 -0.83 -21.18 0.92
C ASN A 34 -1.71 -22.42 0.72
N ASN A 35 -1.45 -23.19 -0.34
CA ASN A 35 -2.20 -24.41 -0.69
C ASN A 35 -1.57 -25.68 -0.11
N ARG A 36 -0.35 -25.61 0.44
CA ARG A 36 0.31 -26.73 1.12
C ARG A 36 -0.34 -27.00 2.48
N ASP A 37 -0.27 -28.24 2.95
CA ASP A 37 -0.66 -28.59 4.32
C ASP A 37 0.19 -27.83 5.35
N ILE A 38 1.51 -27.81 5.10
CA ILE A 38 2.46 -27.00 5.85
C ILE A 38 2.64 -25.67 5.12
N LYS A 39 1.91 -24.66 5.60
CA LYS A 39 1.92 -23.28 5.06
C LYS A 39 3.12 -22.48 5.55
N LYS A 40 4.31 -23.07 5.58
CA LYS A 40 5.54 -22.43 6.06
C LYS A 40 6.73 -22.73 5.16
N VAL A 41 7.55 -21.70 4.92
CA VAL A 41 8.86 -21.79 4.27
C VAL A 41 9.89 -21.05 5.13
N PRO A 42 11.16 -21.50 5.22
CA PRO A 42 12.14 -20.94 6.14
C PRO A 42 12.87 -19.69 5.61
N THR A 43 12.33 -19.00 4.61
CA THR A 43 13.00 -17.90 3.88
C THR A 43 13.46 -16.76 4.80
N LEU A 44 12.70 -16.45 5.86
CA LEU A 44 13.01 -15.41 6.83
C LEU A 44 13.28 -16.00 8.23
N ARG A 45 13.71 -17.26 8.33
CA ARG A 45 14.07 -17.86 9.61
C ARG A 45 15.17 -17.04 10.30
N GLY A 46 14.95 -16.70 11.57
CA GLY A 46 15.87 -15.87 12.37
C GLY A 46 15.79 -14.37 12.06
N LYS A 47 14.80 -13.94 11.27
CA LYS A 47 14.52 -12.53 10.99
C LYS A 47 13.37 -12.03 11.84
N THR A 48 13.49 -10.82 12.36
CA THR A 48 12.46 -10.17 13.19
C THR A 48 11.68 -9.15 12.38
N ILE A 49 10.34 -9.26 12.39
CA ILE A 49 9.41 -8.32 11.77
C ILE A 49 8.58 -7.65 12.85
N ILE A 50 8.66 -6.33 12.96
CA ILE A 50 7.81 -5.54 13.86
C ILE A 50 6.67 -4.91 13.07
N ASN A 51 5.44 -5.26 13.42
CA ASN A 51 4.22 -4.65 12.93
C ASN A 51 3.81 -3.49 13.85
N LEU A 52 4.13 -2.26 13.46
CA LEU A 52 3.88 -1.03 14.21
C LEU A 52 2.64 -0.30 13.67
N PHE A 53 1.51 -0.44 14.34
CA PHE A 53 0.23 0.11 13.89
C PHE A 53 -0.28 1.19 14.86
N TYR A 54 -0.15 2.45 14.45
CA TYR A 54 -0.69 3.60 15.19
C TYR A 54 -2.18 3.85 14.93
N GLU A 55 -2.68 3.35 13.80
CA GLU A 55 -4.11 3.34 13.48
C GLU A 55 -4.68 1.93 13.56
N ALA A 56 -5.94 1.83 13.99
CA ALA A 56 -6.67 0.57 13.99
C ALA A 56 -6.74 -0.03 12.56
N SER A 57 -6.21 -1.25 12.39
CA SER A 57 -6.34 -2.02 11.15
C SER A 57 -6.16 -3.51 11.37
N THR A 58 -7.24 -4.20 11.72
CA THR A 58 -7.20 -5.65 11.97
C THR A 58 -6.77 -6.42 10.72
N ARG A 59 -7.36 -6.14 9.56
CA ARG A 59 -7.08 -6.90 8.33
C ARG A 59 -5.63 -6.75 7.86
N THR A 60 -5.13 -5.52 7.76
CA THR A 60 -3.76 -5.27 7.29
C THR A 60 -2.72 -5.79 8.28
N ARG A 61 -2.93 -5.60 9.58
CA ARG A 61 -2.00 -6.10 10.60
C ARG A 61 -1.93 -7.62 10.59
N THR A 62 -3.08 -8.29 10.60
CA THR A 62 -3.15 -9.74 10.59
C THR A 62 -2.60 -10.33 9.30
N SER A 63 -2.77 -9.69 8.14
CA SER A 63 -2.18 -10.18 6.88
C SER A 63 -0.66 -10.16 6.91
N PHE A 64 -0.04 -9.07 7.39
CA PHE A 64 1.42 -9.00 7.54
C PHE A 64 1.97 -9.97 8.60
N GLU A 65 1.27 -10.12 9.72
CA GLU A 65 1.62 -11.10 10.75
C GLU A 65 1.59 -12.54 10.18
N ILE A 66 0.53 -12.90 9.46
CA ILE A 66 0.43 -14.21 8.80
C ILE A 66 1.54 -14.38 7.76
N ALA A 67 1.81 -13.36 6.94
CA ALA A 67 2.87 -13.41 5.94
C ALA A 67 4.25 -13.68 6.57
N GLY A 68 4.60 -12.96 7.65
CA GLY A 68 5.84 -13.21 8.38
C GLY A 68 5.92 -14.62 8.97
N LYS A 69 4.85 -15.09 9.61
CA LYS A 69 4.77 -16.46 10.15
C LYS A 69 4.89 -17.54 9.07
N ARG A 70 4.32 -17.32 7.88
CA ARG A 70 4.46 -18.22 6.72
C ARG A 70 5.89 -18.24 6.18
N LEU A 71 6.62 -17.15 6.30
CA LEU A 71 8.04 -17.06 5.93
C LEU A 71 8.98 -17.48 7.08
N SER A 72 8.44 -18.01 8.18
CA SER A 72 9.18 -18.42 9.40
C SER A 72 9.94 -17.28 10.10
N ALA A 73 9.49 -16.04 9.93
CA ALA A 73 10.00 -14.88 10.67
C ALA A 73 9.37 -14.81 12.08
N ASP A 74 10.10 -14.18 13.01
CA ASP A 74 9.61 -13.81 14.33
C ASP A 74 8.83 -12.49 14.22
N THR A 75 7.50 -12.57 14.34
CA THR A 75 6.60 -11.41 14.19
C THR A 75 6.18 -10.84 15.53
N VAL A 76 6.42 -9.55 15.75
CA VAL A 76 6.00 -8.81 16.95
C VAL A 76 4.98 -7.74 16.55
N ASN A 77 3.85 -7.66 17.26
CA ASN A 77 2.84 -6.64 17.01
C ASN A 77 2.88 -5.57 18.09
N ILE A 78 2.95 -4.31 17.69
CA ILE A 78 2.88 -3.15 18.57
C ILE A 78 1.70 -2.28 18.11
N THR A 79 0.72 -2.10 18.99
CA THR A 79 -0.45 -1.25 18.75
C THR A 79 -0.46 -0.13 19.78
N THR A 80 -0.29 1.12 19.33
CA THR A 80 -0.09 2.25 20.26
C THR A 80 -1.37 2.80 20.85
N ALA A 81 -2.54 2.46 20.28
CA ALA A 81 -3.86 2.82 20.83
C ALA A 81 -4.05 2.39 22.30
N SER A 82 -3.25 1.43 22.79
CA SER A 82 -3.30 0.93 24.16
C SER A 82 -2.03 1.17 25.00
N SER A 83 -0.88 1.55 24.44
CA SER A 83 0.40 1.41 25.18
C SER A 83 1.35 2.61 25.23
N SER A 84 1.23 3.64 24.40
CA SER A 84 2.27 4.69 24.38
C SER A 84 1.86 6.08 23.87
N THR A 85 0.81 6.21 23.04
CA THR A 85 0.28 7.54 22.69
C THR A 85 -0.42 8.25 23.86
N THR A 86 -0.72 7.54 24.95
CA THR A 86 -1.17 8.12 26.23
C THR A 86 -0.03 8.76 27.04
N LYS A 87 1.24 8.55 26.67
CA LYS A 87 2.41 9.13 27.37
C LYS A 87 3.17 10.22 26.61
N GLY A 88 2.68 10.67 25.45
CA GLY A 88 3.35 11.73 24.68
C GLY A 88 4.69 11.30 24.06
N GLU A 89 4.91 10.00 23.91
CA GLU A 89 6.12 9.45 23.29
C GLU A 89 6.14 9.79 21.79
N THR A 90 7.25 10.38 21.32
CA THR A 90 7.36 10.81 19.93
C THR A 90 7.69 9.61 19.01
N LEU A 91 7.47 9.79 17.70
CA LEU A 91 7.93 8.80 16.72
C LEU A 91 9.45 8.61 16.76
N ALA A 92 10.20 9.65 17.15
CA ALA A 92 11.65 9.57 17.33
C ALA A 92 12.03 8.68 18.54
N ASP A 93 11.35 8.82 19.66
CA ASP A 93 11.56 7.98 20.85
C ASP A 93 11.20 6.52 20.54
N THR A 94 10.09 6.32 19.82
CA THR A 94 9.71 4.98 19.35
C THR A 94 10.80 4.39 18.44
N ALA A 95 11.40 5.18 17.55
CA ALA A 95 12.49 4.72 16.69
C ALA A 95 13.72 4.25 17.49
N LEU A 96 14.09 4.98 18.54
CA LEU A 96 15.19 4.59 19.45
C LEU A 96 14.90 3.27 20.17
N ASN A 97 13.67 3.12 20.68
CA ASN A 97 13.24 1.89 21.33
C ASN A 97 13.22 0.69 20.37
N LEU A 98 12.76 0.90 19.14
CA LEU A 98 12.77 -0.14 18.10
C LEU A 98 14.19 -0.51 17.70
N LEU A 99 15.12 0.45 17.60
CA LEU A 99 16.53 0.17 17.31
C LEU A 99 17.17 -0.75 18.36
N ALA A 100 16.82 -0.58 19.64
CA ALA A 100 17.31 -1.43 20.72
C ALA A 100 16.85 -2.90 20.55
N MET A 101 15.69 -3.12 19.93
CA MET A 101 15.15 -4.46 19.62
C MET A 101 15.80 -5.10 18.38
N LYS A 102 16.60 -4.35 17.60
CA LYS A 102 17.29 -4.79 16.38
C LYS A 102 16.37 -5.54 15.37
N PRO A 103 15.24 -4.94 14.94
CA PRO A 103 14.39 -5.55 13.92
C PRO A 103 15.11 -5.63 12.56
N ASP A 104 14.75 -6.62 11.74
CA ASP A 104 15.18 -6.68 10.34
C ASP A 104 14.20 -5.92 9.44
N ILE A 105 12.90 -5.92 9.77
CA ILE A 105 11.84 -5.26 9.03
C ILE A 105 10.86 -4.59 10.00
N ILE A 106 10.46 -3.35 9.71
CA ILE A 106 9.32 -2.69 10.36
C ILE A 106 8.23 -2.47 9.32
N VAL A 107 7.05 -3.03 9.58
CA VAL A 107 5.81 -2.74 8.86
C VAL A 107 5.06 -1.68 9.64
N MET A 108 4.95 -0.47 9.10
CA MET A 108 4.34 0.65 9.81
C MET A 108 3.04 1.10 9.17
N ARG A 109 2.05 1.40 10.01
CA ARG A 109 0.87 2.19 9.62
C ARG A 109 0.73 3.41 10.53
N HIS A 110 0.61 4.59 9.93
CA HIS A 110 0.59 5.85 10.65
C HIS A 110 -0.44 6.82 10.03
N SER A 111 -1.04 7.70 10.84
CA SER A 111 -2.06 8.67 10.37
C SER A 111 -1.44 9.85 9.62
N VAL A 112 -0.23 10.25 10.00
CA VAL A 112 0.52 11.35 9.38
C VAL A 112 1.28 10.85 8.16
N SER A 113 1.06 11.50 7.02
CA SER A 113 1.78 11.24 5.78
C SER A 113 3.27 11.53 5.96
N GLY A 114 4.13 10.68 5.40
CA GLY A 114 5.58 10.88 5.43
C GLY A 114 6.30 10.40 6.69
N SER A 115 5.57 9.92 7.71
CA SER A 115 6.17 9.31 8.91
C SER A 115 7.10 8.14 8.58
N HIS A 116 6.84 7.41 7.49
CA HIS A 116 7.66 6.30 7.03
C HIS A 116 9.02 6.74 6.51
N TYR A 117 9.09 7.88 5.79
CA TYR A 117 10.37 8.45 5.35
C TYR A 117 11.18 8.92 6.55
N PHE A 118 10.54 9.62 7.49
CA PHE A 118 11.19 10.03 8.74
C PHE A 118 11.76 8.82 9.51
N LEU A 119 10.98 7.75 9.67
CA LEU A 119 11.44 6.55 10.36
C LEU A 119 12.59 5.87 9.59
N ALA A 120 12.51 5.79 8.26
CA ALA A 120 13.53 5.20 7.41
C ALA A 120 14.90 5.91 7.53
N GLU A 121 14.93 7.21 7.79
CA GLU A 121 16.16 7.97 8.06
C GLU A 121 16.77 7.67 9.44
N LYS A 122 15.96 7.18 10.38
CA LYS A 122 16.38 6.93 11.77
C LYS A 122 16.76 5.49 12.05
N VAL A 123 16.34 4.53 11.20
CA VAL A 123 16.57 3.10 11.46
C VAL A 123 17.37 2.41 10.35
N ASN A 124 18.16 1.41 10.74
CA ASN A 124 18.97 0.65 9.79
C ASN A 124 18.20 -0.47 9.07
N CYS A 125 17.04 -0.87 9.59
CA CYS A 125 16.22 -1.95 9.06
C CYS A 125 15.36 -1.53 7.84
N SER A 126 14.70 -2.49 7.21
CA SER A 126 13.80 -2.24 6.07
C SER A 126 12.44 -1.71 6.57
N ILE A 127 11.82 -0.79 5.83
CA ILE A 127 10.52 -0.19 6.19
C ILE A 127 9.50 -0.58 5.12
N ILE A 128 8.33 -1.06 5.55
CA ILE A 128 7.18 -1.32 4.68
C ILE A 128 6.02 -0.42 5.12
N ASN A 129 5.49 0.37 4.19
CA ASN A 129 4.31 1.20 4.40
C ASN A 129 3.03 0.36 4.28
N ALA A 130 2.35 0.16 5.41
CA ALA A 130 1.03 -0.47 5.51
C ALA A 130 -0.13 0.55 5.52
N GLY A 131 0.16 1.80 5.13
CA GLY A 131 -0.76 2.93 5.00
C GLY A 131 -0.23 4.16 5.74
N ASP A 132 -0.16 5.30 5.04
CA ASP A 132 0.13 6.61 5.64
C ASP A 132 -0.93 7.65 5.27
N GLY A 133 -1.77 8.03 6.23
CA GLY A 133 -2.80 9.05 6.03
C GLY A 133 -3.65 8.86 4.77
N ALA A 134 -3.57 9.84 3.86
CA ALA A 134 -4.17 9.85 2.51
C ALA A 134 -3.12 9.74 1.39
N HIS A 135 -1.86 9.44 1.72
CA HIS A 135 -0.75 9.51 0.79
C HIS A 135 -0.55 8.19 0.02
N GLU A 136 -0.14 7.09 0.66
CA GLU A 136 0.15 5.83 -0.03
C GLU A 136 -0.33 4.57 0.74
N HIS A 137 -0.60 3.50 -0.02
CA HIS A 137 -0.78 2.14 0.50
C HIS A 137 -0.23 1.12 -0.53
N PRO A 138 1.11 0.97 -0.63
CA PRO A 138 1.74 0.23 -1.72
C PRO A 138 1.33 -1.24 -1.78
N SER A 139 1.20 -1.92 -0.63
CA SER A 139 0.77 -3.32 -0.59
C SER A 139 -0.66 -3.54 -1.06
N GLN A 140 -1.56 -2.55 -0.92
CA GLN A 140 -2.91 -2.63 -1.48
C GLN A 140 -2.87 -2.45 -3.00
N GLY A 141 -2.11 -1.48 -3.52
CA GLY A 141 -1.95 -1.31 -4.96
C GLY A 141 -1.35 -2.55 -5.64
N LEU A 142 -0.33 -3.18 -5.03
CA LEU A 142 0.23 -4.44 -5.52
C LEU A 142 -0.79 -5.59 -5.52
N LEU A 143 -1.64 -5.68 -4.50
CA LEU A 143 -2.71 -6.68 -4.44
C LEU A 143 -3.76 -6.44 -5.54
N ASP A 144 -4.14 -5.19 -5.78
CA ASP A 144 -5.10 -4.82 -6.82
C ASP A 144 -4.53 -5.16 -8.22
N MET A 145 -3.26 -4.83 -8.47
CA MET A 145 -2.55 -5.21 -9.69
C MET A 145 -2.44 -6.72 -9.88
N LEU A 146 -2.11 -7.46 -8.81
CA LEU A 146 -2.08 -8.92 -8.87
C LEU A 146 -3.44 -9.50 -9.26
N THR A 147 -4.52 -8.94 -8.69
CA THR A 147 -5.89 -9.36 -9.01
C THR A 147 -6.26 -9.09 -10.47
N MET A 148 -5.88 -7.93 -11.01
CA MET A 148 -6.08 -7.61 -12.42
C MET A 148 -5.25 -8.54 -13.32
N LYS A 149 -3.98 -8.77 -12.99
CA LYS A 149 -3.09 -9.67 -13.74
C LYS A 149 -3.62 -11.10 -13.75
N ASP A 150 -4.10 -11.62 -12.61
CA ASP A 150 -4.74 -12.93 -12.51
C ASP A 150 -5.97 -13.05 -13.44
N ARG A 151 -6.74 -11.97 -13.59
CA ARG A 151 -7.96 -11.96 -14.39
C ARG A 151 -7.69 -11.81 -15.89
N PHE A 152 -6.75 -10.94 -16.27
CA PHE A 152 -6.54 -10.54 -17.67
C PHE A 152 -5.25 -11.10 -18.28
N GLY A 153 -4.37 -11.70 -17.49
CA GLY A 153 -3.05 -12.18 -17.90
C GLY A 153 -2.03 -11.07 -18.17
N ARG A 154 -2.46 -9.80 -18.12
CA ARG A 154 -1.66 -8.61 -18.42
C ARG A 154 -2.14 -7.41 -17.61
N LEU A 155 -1.30 -6.37 -17.57
CA LEU A 155 -1.64 -5.05 -17.01
C LEU A 155 -1.47 -3.92 -18.03
N ASP A 156 -0.52 -4.09 -18.96
CA ASP A 156 -0.31 -3.17 -20.07
C ASP A 156 -1.55 -3.08 -20.99
N GLY A 157 -1.92 -1.85 -21.35
CA GLY A 157 -3.03 -1.55 -22.23
C GLY A 157 -4.43 -1.74 -21.64
N LEU A 158 -4.56 -2.02 -20.34
CA LEU A 158 -5.86 -2.05 -19.68
C LEU A 158 -6.43 -0.63 -19.51
N LYS A 159 -7.74 -0.48 -19.68
CA LYS A 159 -8.50 0.69 -19.26
C LYS A 159 -9.05 0.48 -17.85
N VAL A 160 -8.54 1.23 -16.88
CA VAL A 160 -8.96 1.15 -15.47
C VAL A 160 -9.70 2.41 -15.07
N ALA A 161 -11.00 2.28 -14.76
CA ALA A 161 -11.81 3.35 -14.22
C ALA A 161 -11.73 3.38 -12.69
N ILE A 162 -11.40 4.53 -12.09
CA ILE A 162 -11.39 4.73 -10.63
C ILE A 162 -12.44 5.78 -10.28
N VAL A 163 -13.43 5.41 -9.46
CA VAL A 163 -14.61 6.25 -9.22
C VAL A 163 -14.81 6.52 -7.72
N GLY A 164 -14.90 7.79 -7.33
CA GLY A 164 -15.24 8.22 -5.98
C GLY A 164 -14.34 9.35 -5.45
N ASP A 165 -13.96 9.28 -4.16
CA ASP A 165 -13.11 10.30 -3.52
C ASP A 165 -11.63 10.09 -3.86
N ILE A 166 -11.17 10.70 -4.95
CA ILE A 166 -9.79 10.58 -5.44
C ILE A 166 -8.83 11.36 -4.54
N THR A 167 -9.26 12.52 -4.02
CA THR A 167 -8.43 13.41 -3.19
C THR A 167 -7.92 12.72 -1.93
N HIS A 168 -8.78 11.99 -1.23
CA HIS A 168 -8.44 11.39 0.07
C HIS A 168 -8.09 9.89 0.00
N SER A 169 -8.17 9.30 -1.19
CA SER A 169 -7.90 7.88 -1.39
C SER A 169 -6.42 7.61 -1.69
N ARG A 170 -5.69 7.21 -0.64
CA ARG A 170 -4.34 6.63 -0.79
C ARG A 170 -4.31 5.42 -1.73
N VAL A 171 -5.42 4.65 -1.79
CA VAL A 171 -5.54 3.49 -2.67
C VAL A 171 -5.63 3.93 -4.14
N ALA A 172 -6.38 5.00 -4.43
CA ALA A 172 -6.44 5.56 -5.78
C ALA A 172 -5.07 6.07 -6.21
N ARG A 173 -4.38 6.82 -5.34
CA ARG A 173 -3.05 7.36 -5.64
C ARG A 173 -2.01 6.26 -5.91
N SER A 174 -1.94 5.24 -5.06
CA SER A 174 -1.03 4.10 -5.27
C SER A 174 -1.35 3.35 -6.57
N ASN A 175 -2.63 3.09 -6.86
CA ASN A 175 -3.03 2.40 -8.10
C ASN A 175 -2.73 3.21 -9.35
N ILE A 176 -3.01 4.51 -9.36
CA ILE A 176 -2.67 5.40 -10.48
C ILE A 176 -1.17 5.31 -10.77
N GLN A 177 -0.31 5.46 -9.76
CA GLN A 177 1.13 5.45 -9.97
C GLN A 177 1.65 4.10 -10.49
N GLY A 178 1.21 2.98 -9.90
CA GLY A 178 1.72 1.68 -10.32
C GLY A 178 1.14 1.21 -11.66
N LEU A 179 -0.16 1.38 -11.90
CA LEU A 179 -0.79 0.92 -13.14
C LEU A 179 -0.33 1.73 -14.35
N THR A 180 -0.14 3.06 -14.20
CA THR A 180 0.41 3.87 -15.29
C THR A 180 1.85 3.48 -15.63
N LYS A 181 2.70 3.15 -14.64
CA LYS A 181 4.04 2.58 -14.89
C LYS A 181 4.01 1.24 -15.61
N LEU A 182 2.99 0.43 -15.37
CA LEU A 182 2.80 -0.87 -16.01
C LEU A 182 2.09 -0.76 -17.38
N GLY A 183 1.76 0.45 -17.84
CA GLY A 183 1.21 0.72 -19.17
C GLY A 183 -0.32 0.72 -19.26
N SER A 184 -1.05 0.73 -18.14
CA SER A 184 -2.50 0.91 -18.14
C SER A 184 -2.89 2.38 -18.35
N SER A 185 -4.08 2.61 -18.90
CA SER A 185 -4.72 3.92 -19.02
C SER A 185 -5.76 4.09 -17.91
N ILE A 186 -5.64 5.15 -17.12
CA ILE A 186 -6.51 5.38 -15.97
C ILE A 186 -7.56 6.44 -16.29
N PHE A 187 -8.81 6.16 -15.94
CA PHE A 187 -9.93 7.08 -16.11
C PHE A 187 -10.52 7.37 -14.74
N VAL A 188 -10.53 8.63 -14.32
CA VAL A 188 -11.01 9.00 -12.99
C VAL A 188 -12.31 9.79 -13.07
N ALA A 189 -13.25 9.49 -12.16
CA ALA A 189 -14.49 10.25 -12.02
C ALA A 189 -14.89 10.40 -10.55
N GLY A 190 -15.42 11.56 -10.20
CA GLY A 190 -15.90 11.86 -8.85
C GLY A 190 -16.44 13.29 -8.78
N PRO A 191 -17.06 13.69 -7.66
CA PRO A 191 -17.45 15.08 -7.45
C PRO A 191 -16.25 16.01 -7.62
N PRO A 192 -16.41 17.22 -8.19
CA PRO A 192 -15.30 18.17 -8.35
C PRO A 192 -14.56 18.49 -7.04
N THR A 193 -15.27 18.49 -5.91
CA THR A 193 -14.72 18.67 -4.55
C THR A 193 -13.84 17.52 -4.08
N MET A 194 -13.91 16.36 -4.73
CA MET A 194 -13.17 15.14 -4.40
C MET A 194 -12.18 14.73 -5.51
N MET A 195 -11.91 15.64 -6.46
CA MET A 195 -10.89 15.47 -7.49
C MET A 195 -9.68 16.37 -7.16
N PRO A 196 -8.48 15.81 -6.96
CA PRO A 196 -7.31 16.62 -6.65
C PRO A 196 -6.85 17.37 -7.92
N PRO A 197 -6.42 18.64 -7.79
CA PRO A 197 -5.96 19.40 -8.94
C PRO A 197 -4.70 18.76 -9.56
N GLY A 198 -4.71 18.62 -10.89
CA GLY A 198 -3.57 18.07 -11.64
C GLY A 198 -3.35 16.57 -11.45
N VAL A 199 -4.41 15.80 -11.15
CA VAL A 199 -4.35 14.33 -11.09
C VAL A 199 -3.82 13.72 -12.39
N GLU A 200 -4.03 14.40 -13.53
CA GLU A 200 -3.51 14.02 -14.85
C GLU A 200 -1.98 13.95 -14.88
N LYS A 201 -1.30 14.71 -14.01
CA LYS A 201 0.17 14.73 -13.93
C LYS A 201 0.77 13.47 -13.30
N LEU A 202 -0.07 12.58 -12.76
CA LEU A 202 0.39 11.33 -12.13
C LEU A 202 0.70 10.23 -13.14
N GLY A 203 0.42 10.42 -14.43
CA GLY A 203 0.76 9.47 -15.48
C GLY A 203 -0.26 9.51 -16.62
N ASN A 204 -0.55 8.34 -17.21
CA ASN A 204 -1.59 8.19 -18.23
C ASN A 204 -2.99 8.20 -17.59
N VAL A 205 -3.46 9.39 -17.21
CA VAL A 205 -4.72 9.60 -16.49
C VAL A 205 -5.61 10.57 -17.25
N THR A 206 -6.88 10.21 -17.44
CA THR A 206 -7.94 11.04 -18.01
C THR A 206 -8.98 11.34 -16.94
N VAL A 207 -9.30 12.63 -16.72
CA VAL A 207 -10.40 13.04 -15.85
C VAL A 207 -11.69 13.09 -16.69
N CYS A 208 -12.67 12.30 -16.30
CA CYS A 208 -13.97 12.25 -16.96
C CYS A 208 -14.97 13.18 -16.29
N ALA A 209 -15.91 13.71 -17.06
CA ALA A 209 -16.94 14.62 -16.55
C ALA A 209 -17.94 13.90 -15.63
N ASN A 210 -18.15 12.60 -15.84
CA ASN A 210 -19.05 11.78 -15.04
C ASN A 210 -18.65 10.30 -15.03
N MET A 211 -19.27 9.54 -14.14
CA MET A 211 -19.01 8.10 -14.00
C MET A 211 -19.29 7.32 -15.29
N LYS A 212 -20.34 7.68 -16.06
CA LYS A 212 -20.72 6.95 -17.27
C LYS A 212 -19.61 7.00 -18.32
N GLU A 213 -18.98 8.15 -18.49
CA GLU A 213 -17.84 8.32 -19.39
C GLU A 213 -16.62 7.52 -18.93
N ALA A 214 -16.31 7.53 -17.62
CA ALA A 214 -15.15 6.81 -17.08
C ALA A 214 -15.27 5.28 -17.28
N ILE A 215 -16.46 4.71 -17.03
CA ILE A 215 -16.67 3.26 -17.09
C ILE A 215 -16.94 2.72 -18.50
N GLN A 216 -17.19 3.59 -19.48
CA GLN A 216 -17.45 3.18 -20.87
C GLN A 216 -16.26 2.37 -21.39
N ASP A 217 -16.49 1.11 -21.78
CA ASP A 217 -15.44 0.19 -22.28
C ASP A 217 -14.26 -0.03 -21.31
N ALA A 218 -14.45 0.18 -20.01
CA ALA A 218 -13.42 -0.09 -19.02
C ALA A 218 -13.25 -1.60 -18.79
N ASP A 219 -12.01 -2.09 -18.79
CA ASP A 219 -11.69 -3.46 -18.41
C ASP A 219 -11.92 -3.67 -16.91
N VAL A 220 -11.60 -2.66 -16.10
CA VAL A 220 -11.70 -2.70 -14.64
C VAL A 220 -12.38 -1.44 -14.12
N VAL A 221 -13.31 -1.60 -13.19
CA VAL A 221 -13.93 -0.50 -12.45
C VAL A 221 -13.62 -0.64 -10.96
N MET A 222 -12.89 0.34 -10.42
CA MET A 222 -12.49 0.43 -9.03
C MET A 222 -13.35 1.47 -8.31
N MET A 223 -14.28 1.00 -7.47
CA MET A 223 -15.10 1.87 -6.63
C MET A 223 -14.37 2.23 -5.34
N LEU A 224 -14.29 3.52 -5.05
CA LEU A 224 -13.73 4.03 -3.81
C LEU A 224 -14.82 4.22 -2.77
N ARG A 225 -14.50 3.87 -1.52
CA ARG A 225 -15.36 4.18 -0.38
C ARG A 225 -15.32 5.68 -0.10
N ILE A 226 -16.50 6.29 0.07
CA ILE A 226 -16.63 7.64 0.60
C ILE A 226 -16.25 7.62 2.09
N GLN A 227 -15.16 8.31 2.45
CA GLN A 227 -14.65 8.36 3.82
C GLN A 227 -15.28 9.53 4.57
N GLN A 228 -16.51 9.33 5.04
CA GLN A 228 -17.23 10.35 5.84
C GLN A 228 -16.42 10.81 7.05
N GLU A 229 -15.61 9.92 7.63
CA GLU A 229 -14.74 10.21 8.77
C GLU A 229 -13.59 11.18 8.46
N ARG A 230 -13.26 11.40 7.17
CA ARG A 230 -12.20 12.33 6.74
C ARG A 230 -12.74 13.60 6.09
N GLN A 231 -14.03 13.63 5.81
CA GLN A 231 -14.70 14.76 5.21
C GLN A 231 -15.20 15.67 6.33
N GLY A 232 -14.64 16.89 6.42
CA GLY A 232 -15.32 17.97 7.13
C GLY A 232 -16.72 18.19 6.52
N LYS A 233 -17.67 18.75 7.27
CA LYS A 233 -19.10 18.92 6.90
C LYS A 233 -19.40 19.55 5.53
N THR A 234 -18.40 20.03 4.79
CA THR A 234 -18.52 20.91 3.60
C THR A 234 -18.20 20.22 2.26
N LEU A 235 -17.84 18.92 2.24
CA LEU A 235 -17.35 18.25 1.00
C LEU A 235 -18.37 17.34 0.29
N MET A 236 -19.57 17.17 0.86
CA MET A 236 -20.65 16.43 0.22
C MET A 236 -21.41 17.35 -0.75
N PRO A 237 -21.52 17.00 -2.05
CA PRO A 237 -22.38 17.71 -2.99
C PRO A 237 -23.88 17.54 -2.66
#